data_AF-A0A7V6MVC5-F1
#
_entry.id   AF-A0A7V6MVC5-F1
#
_cell.length_a   1.000
_cell.length_b   1.000
_cell.length_c   1.000
_cell.angle_alpha   90.00
_cell.angle_beta   90.00
_cell.angle_gamma   90.00
#
_symmetry.space_group_name_H-M   'P 1'
#
loop_
_entity.id
_entity.type
_entity.pdbx_description
1 polymer ?
#
loop_
_entity_poly.entity_id
_entity_poly.type
_entity_poly.pdbx_seq_one_letter_code
_entity_poly.pdbx_strand_id
1 'polypeptide(L)'
;LSKQEIIKEMTDTHNKIKELTGQKATLFRPPFGDYSNTLITTCNESGYHVIQWDVDSLDWKDLSASAIYDRVIGQIKPGSIVLFHNNGKHTGEALDPIIKELHNRGYKIVPISELLIKGDYYIDKSSGEMRKGKM
;
A
#
# COMPACT_ATOMS: atom_id res chain seq x y z
N LEU A 1 18.65 -4.57 8.67
CA LEU A 1 18.63 -3.56 9.75
C LEU A 1 18.30 -4.24 11.07
N SER A 2 18.96 -3.82 12.14
CA SER A 2 18.59 -4.12 13.52
C SER A 2 17.28 -3.42 13.91
N LYS A 3 16.65 -3.87 14.99
CA LYS A 3 15.44 -3.23 15.53
C LYS A 3 15.64 -1.75 15.82
N GLN A 4 16.80 -1.36 16.36
CA GLN A 4 17.10 0.03 16.68
C GLN A 4 17.24 0.89 15.42
N GLU A 5 17.89 0.39 14.38
CA GLU A 5 18.01 1.10 13.09
C GLU A 5 16.63 1.28 12.42
N ILE A 6 15.78 0.24 12.45
CA ILE A 6 14.40 0.31 11.95
C ILE A 6 13.61 1.41 12.69
N ILE A 7 13.65 1.40 14.03
CA ILE A 7 12.96 2.41 14.84
C ILE A 7 13.47 3.81 14.51
N LYS A 8 14.78 3.97 14.33
CA LYS A 8 15.39 5.26 14.00
C LYS A 8 14.88 5.78 12.66
N GLU A 9 15.00 5.00 11.58
CA GLU A 9 14.56 5.44 10.24
C GLU A 9 13.06 5.76 10.21
N MET A 10 12.25 4.94 10.87
CA MET A 10 10.82 5.18 10.99
C MET A 10 10.50 6.45 11.77
N THR A 11 11.17 6.68 12.89
CA THR A 11 10.91 7.84 13.77
C THR A 11 11.33 9.14 13.09
N ASP A 12 12.49 9.15 12.42
CA ASP A 12 12.98 10.32 11.68
C ASP A 12 11.97 10.70 10.58
N THR A 13 11.49 9.71 9.83
CA THR A 13 10.48 9.91 8.77
C THR A 13 9.14 10.36 9.36
N HIS A 14 8.66 9.75 10.44
CA HIS A 14 7.42 10.13 11.13
C HIS A 14 7.45 11.58 11.56
N ASN A 15 8.53 11.99 12.22
CA ASN A 15 8.70 13.35 12.70
C ASN A 15 8.68 14.33 11.52
N LYS A 16 9.31 13.98 10.40
CA LYS A 16 9.29 14.84 9.21
C LYS A 16 7.91 14.97 8.58
N ILE A 17 7.17 13.87 8.47
CA ILE A 17 5.78 13.89 7.99
C ILE A 17 4.92 14.75 8.91
N LYS A 18 5.04 14.57 10.23
CA LYS A 18 4.27 15.33 11.22
C LYS A 18 4.61 16.82 11.23
N GLU A 19 5.88 17.17 11.09
CA GLU A 19 6.32 18.57 10.98
C GLU A 19 5.72 19.25 9.74
N LEU A 20 5.74 18.58 8.59
CA LEU A 20 5.28 19.14 7.32
C LEU A 20 3.75 19.17 7.17
N THR A 21 3.04 18.20 7.75
CA THR A 21 1.60 17.99 7.49
C THR A 21 0.72 18.17 8.71
N GLY A 22 1.30 18.20 9.92
CA GLY A 22 0.56 18.14 11.18
C GLY A 22 -0.02 16.75 11.52
N GLN A 23 0.11 15.76 10.62
CA GLN A 23 -0.51 14.44 10.77
C GLN A 23 0.50 13.39 11.24
N LYS A 24 0.03 12.45 12.06
CA LYS A 24 0.81 11.28 12.47
C LYS A 24 0.63 10.16 11.44
N ALA A 25 1.74 9.62 10.95
CA ALA A 25 1.69 8.41 10.13
C ALA A 25 1.33 7.20 10.99
N THR A 26 0.39 6.37 10.51
CA THR A 26 -0.05 5.12 11.15
C THR A 26 0.12 3.90 10.24
N LEU A 27 0.54 4.12 9.00
CA LEU A 27 0.75 3.10 7.98
C LEU A 27 2.21 3.13 7.57
N PHE A 28 2.80 1.95 7.35
CA PHE A 28 4.17 1.81 6.89
C PHE A 28 4.20 0.83 5.71
N ARG A 29 4.89 1.19 4.63
CA ARG A 29 5.17 0.28 3.52
C ARG A 29 6.69 0.08 3.46
N PRO A 30 7.19 -1.15 3.59
CA PRO A 30 8.62 -1.39 3.48
C PRO A 30 9.14 -1.02 2.09
N PRO A 31 10.33 -0.41 1.99
CA PRO A 31 10.98 -0.18 0.70
C PRO A 31 11.08 -1.48 -0.09
N PHE A 32 10.74 -1.41 -1.39
CA PHE A 32 10.74 -2.55 -2.32
C PHE A 32 9.83 -3.72 -1.93
N GLY A 33 8.98 -3.56 -0.91
CA GLY A 33 8.19 -4.64 -0.34
C GLY A 33 9.03 -5.67 0.42
N ASP A 34 10.28 -5.37 0.77
CA ASP A 34 11.15 -6.28 1.53
C ASP A 34 10.79 -6.26 3.02
N TYR A 35 10.58 -7.43 3.61
CA TYR A 35 10.18 -7.55 5.01
C TYR A 35 10.77 -8.75 5.71
N SER A 36 10.88 -8.64 7.02
CA SER A 36 11.28 -9.72 7.94
C SER A 36 10.39 -9.70 9.17
N ASN A 37 10.35 -10.81 9.91
CA ASN A 37 9.62 -10.86 11.19
C ASN A 37 10.07 -9.74 12.14
N THR A 38 11.36 -9.40 12.15
CA THR A 38 11.90 -8.30 12.93
C THR A 38 11.30 -6.96 12.50
N LEU A 39 11.24 -6.67 11.20
CA LEU A 39 10.62 -5.45 10.67
C LEU A 39 9.15 -5.37 11.03
N ILE A 40 8.37 -6.41 10.70
CA ILE A 40 6.92 -6.45 10.95
C ILE A 40 6.61 -6.24 12.43
N THR A 41 7.30 -6.97 13.31
CA THR A 41 7.10 -6.87 14.76
C THR A 41 7.45 -5.47 15.25
N THR A 42 8.58 -4.92 14.81
CA THR A 42 9.01 -3.57 15.21
C THR A 42 8.03 -2.49 14.76
N CYS A 43 7.51 -2.57 13.54
CA CYS A 43 6.51 -1.63 13.04
C CYS A 43 5.21 -1.71 13.86
N ASN A 44 4.72 -2.92 14.14
CA ASN A 44 3.50 -3.13 14.92
C ASN A 44 3.64 -2.61 16.35
N GLU A 45 4.76 -2.90 17.03
CA GLU A 45 5.06 -2.39 18.37
C GLU A 45 5.17 -0.85 18.39
N SER A 46 5.59 -0.25 17.28
CA SER A 46 5.66 1.21 17.10
C SER A 46 4.31 1.84 16.69
N GLY A 47 3.23 1.05 16.65
CA GLY A 47 1.88 1.53 16.33
C GLY A 47 1.58 1.70 14.85
N TYR A 48 2.36 1.07 13.96
CA TYR A 48 2.13 1.10 12.51
C TYR A 48 1.47 -0.19 12.02
N HIS A 49 0.58 -0.06 11.04
CA HIS A 49 0.19 -1.19 10.20
C HIS A 49 1.13 -1.29 9.00
N VAL A 50 1.70 -2.47 8.78
CA VAL A 50 2.54 -2.75 7.61
C VAL A 50 1.65 -3.10 6.41
N ILE A 51 1.82 -2.38 5.30
CA ILE A 51 0.97 -2.46 4.12
C ILE A 51 1.77 -2.89 2.89
N GLN A 52 1.31 -3.96 2.24
CA GLN A 52 1.78 -4.40 0.92
C GLN A 52 0.76 -4.04 -0.19
N TRP A 53 0.91 -4.65 -1.35
CA TRP A 53 0.00 -4.53 -2.49
C TRP A 53 -0.22 -5.91 -3.12
N ASP A 54 -1.35 -6.10 -3.80
CA ASP A 54 -1.62 -7.28 -4.62
C ASP A 54 -1.50 -6.97 -6.12
N VAL A 55 -1.66 -5.70 -6.53
CA VAL A 55 -1.51 -5.27 -7.93
C VAL A 55 -0.32 -4.32 -8.05
N ASP A 56 0.72 -4.75 -8.76
CA ASP A 56 1.85 -3.90 -9.11
C ASP A 56 1.66 -3.30 -10.52
N SER A 57 1.64 -1.98 -10.64
CA SER A 57 1.51 -1.28 -11.93
C SER A 57 2.75 -1.40 -12.81
N LEU A 58 3.92 -1.67 -12.23
CA LEU A 58 5.23 -1.64 -12.88
C LEU A 58 5.55 -0.31 -13.58
N ASP A 59 4.95 0.79 -13.13
CA ASP A 59 5.17 2.13 -13.68
C ASP A 59 6.62 2.62 -13.60
N TRP A 60 7.42 2.03 -12.71
CA TRP A 60 8.86 2.24 -12.60
C TRP A 60 9.69 1.63 -13.75
N LYS A 61 9.11 0.80 -14.62
CA LYS A 61 9.79 0.15 -15.77
C LYS A 61 9.73 0.93 -17.08
N ASP A 62 9.37 2.22 -17.06
CA ASP A 62 9.20 3.05 -18.27
C ASP A 62 8.20 2.42 -19.28
N LEU A 63 7.13 1.83 -18.76
CA LEU A 63 6.03 1.29 -19.57
C LEU A 63 5.19 2.42 -20.17
N SER A 64 4.54 2.16 -21.30
CA SER A 64 3.53 3.08 -21.84
C SER A 64 2.34 3.19 -20.89
N ALA A 65 1.62 4.32 -20.93
CA ALA A 65 0.41 4.52 -20.16
C ALA A 65 -0.65 3.41 -20.41
N SER A 66 -0.77 2.95 -21.66
CA SER A 66 -1.66 1.83 -22.02
C SER A 66 -1.25 0.51 -21.39
N ALA A 67 0.06 0.19 -21.35
CA ALA A 67 0.55 -1.04 -20.73
C ALA A 67 0.34 -1.02 -19.20
N ILE A 68 0.50 0.13 -18.56
CA ILE A 68 0.17 0.33 -17.15
C ILE A 68 -1.33 0.11 -16.92
N TYR A 69 -2.18 0.71 -17.75
CA TYR A 69 -3.63 0.54 -17.72
C TYR A 69 -4.04 -0.93 -17.82
N ASP A 70 -3.63 -1.62 -18.89
CA ASP A 70 -4.00 -3.02 -19.15
C ASP A 70 -3.59 -3.92 -18.00
N ARG A 71 -2.39 -3.69 -17.46
CA ARG A 71 -1.85 -4.44 -16.33
C ARG A 71 -2.67 -4.27 -15.06
N VAL A 72 -3.06 -3.04 -14.72
CA VAL A 72 -3.83 -2.74 -13.51
C VAL A 72 -5.26 -3.28 -13.66
N ILE A 73 -5.94 -2.94 -14.75
CA ILE A 73 -7.34 -3.32 -14.97
C ILE A 73 -7.51 -4.84 -15.10
N GLY A 74 -6.52 -5.53 -15.68
CA GLY A 74 -6.54 -6.98 -15.84
C GLY A 74 -6.32 -7.78 -14.55
N GLN A 75 -5.79 -7.17 -13.49
CA GLN A 75 -5.49 -7.86 -12.22
C GLN A 75 -6.39 -7.42 -11.05
N ILE A 76 -7.04 -6.26 -11.16
CA ILE A 76 -7.80 -5.69 -10.05
C ILE A 76 -9.02 -6.54 -9.66
N LYS A 77 -9.20 -6.72 -8.35
CA LYS A 77 -10.34 -7.39 -7.73
C LYS A 77 -10.87 -6.57 -6.55
N PRO A 78 -12.09 -6.82 -6.04
CA PRO A 78 -12.58 -6.14 -4.84
C PRO A 78 -11.60 -6.29 -3.69
N GLY A 79 -11.19 -5.17 -3.10
CA GLY A 79 -10.22 -5.17 -2.00
C GLY A 79 -8.75 -4.97 -2.43
N SER A 80 -8.45 -4.87 -3.72
CA SER A 80 -7.07 -4.66 -4.17
C SER A 80 -6.45 -3.35 -3.69
N ILE A 81 -5.16 -3.40 -3.40
CA ILE A 81 -4.25 -2.29 -3.18
C ILE A 81 -3.30 -2.24 -4.37
N VAL A 82 -3.30 -1.12 -5.10
CA VAL A 82 -2.47 -0.94 -6.29
C VAL A 82 -1.22 -0.12 -5.95
N LEU A 83 -0.04 -0.60 -6.35
CA LEU A 83 1.22 0.14 -6.21
C LEU A 83 1.47 1.01 -7.45
N PHE A 84 1.69 2.30 -7.20
CA PHE A 84 2.21 3.29 -8.15
C PHE A 84 3.32 4.11 -7.48
N HIS A 85 4.12 4.76 -8.31
CA HIS A 85 5.17 5.71 -7.92
C HIS A 85 4.85 7.10 -8.48
N ASN A 86 5.11 8.14 -7.69
CA ASN A 86 4.90 9.53 -8.14
C ASN A 86 5.90 10.00 -9.21
N ASN A 87 7.01 9.27 -9.39
CA ASN A 87 8.06 9.58 -10.36
C ASN A 87 8.04 8.63 -11.57
N GLY A 88 7.01 7.79 -11.72
CA GLY A 88 6.82 6.97 -12.92
C GLY A 88 6.47 7.87 -14.11
N LYS A 89 7.22 7.73 -15.20
CA LYS A 89 7.17 8.66 -16.35
C LYS A 89 5.79 8.79 -16.97
N HIS A 90 5.05 7.67 -17.05
CA HIS A 90 3.72 7.60 -17.65
C HIS A 90 2.60 7.35 -16.63
N THR A 91 2.88 7.42 -15.32
CA THR A 91 1.90 7.15 -14.26
C THR A 91 0.73 8.13 -14.33
N GLY A 92 1.00 9.43 -14.48
CA GLY A 92 -0.05 10.45 -14.57
C GLY A 92 -1.00 10.22 -15.76
N GLU A 93 -0.44 9.87 -16.92
CA GLU A 93 -1.21 9.57 -18.14
C GLU A 93 -2.08 8.30 -17.99
N ALA A 94 -1.61 7.31 -17.24
CA ALA A 94 -2.33 6.06 -17.01
C ALA A 94 -3.47 6.20 -15.97
N LEU A 95 -3.34 7.10 -14.99
CA LEU A 95 -4.30 7.21 -13.88
C LEU A 95 -5.71 7.63 -14.35
N ASP A 96 -5.81 8.58 -15.27
CA ASP A 96 -7.10 9.08 -15.77
C ASP A 96 -8.00 7.98 -16.35
N PRO A 97 -7.55 7.16 -17.32
CA PRO A 97 -8.37 6.06 -17.83
C PRO A 97 -8.60 4.97 -16.78
N ILE A 98 -7.62 4.67 -15.90
CA ILE A 98 -7.80 3.67 -14.83
C ILE A 98 -8.92 4.09 -13.89
N ILE A 99 -8.91 5.32 -13.39
CA ILE A 99 -9.92 5.83 -12.45
C ILE A 99 -11.32 5.80 -13.08
N LYS A 100 -11.44 6.22 -14.35
CA LYS A 100 -12.71 6.18 -15.09
C LYS A 100 -13.24 4.76 -15.22
N GLU A 101 -12.40 3.81 -15.60
CA GLU A 101 -12.79 2.40 -15.75
C GLU A 101 -13.22 1.80 -14.41
N LEU A 102 -12.49 2.08 -13.32
CA LEU A 102 -12.84 1.59 -11.99
C LEU A 102 -14.19 2.13 -11.51
N HIS A 103 -14.48 3.40 -11.73
CA HIS A 103 -15.79 3.96 -11.43
C HIS A 103 -16.90 3.32 -12.28
N ASN A 104 -16.68 3.11 -13.58
CA ASN A 104 -17.64 2.44 -14.47
C ASN A 104 -17.93 0.99 -14.03
N ARG A 105 -16.91 0.30 -13.51
CA ARG A 105 -17.02 -1.05 -12.93
C ARG A 105 -17.61 -1.06 -11.50
N GLY A 106 -17.99 0.09 -10.95
CA GLY A 106 -18.62 0.21 -9.63
C GLY A 106 -17.66 0.15 -8.45
N TYR A 107 -16.35 0.29 -8.66
CA TYR A 107 -15.38 0.37 -7.57
C TYR A 107 -15.44 1.75 -6.90
N LYS A 108 -15.15 1.76 -5.60
CA LYS A 108 -14.84 2.97 -4.84
C LYS A 108 -13.34 3.00 -4.57
N ILE A 109 -12.68 4.09 -4.95
CA ILE A 109 -11.28 4.34 -4.57
C ILE A 109 -11.29 4.96 -3.18
N VAL A 110 -10.61 4.32 -2.22
CA VAL A 110 -10.58 4.73 -0.82
C VAL A 110 -9.14 4.76 -0.29
N PRO A 111 -8.87 5.57 0.76
CA PRO A 111 -7.62 5.45 1.50
C PRO A 111 -7.46 4.06 2.11
N ILE A 112 -6.22 3.61 2.28
CA ILE A 112 -5.92 2.31 2.90
C ILE A 112 -6.59 2.16 4.26
N SER A 113 -6.66 3.24 5.06
CA SER A 113 -7.29 3.22 6.39
C SER A 113 -8.79 2.88 6.37
N GLU A 114 -9.49 3.09 5.26
CA GLU A 114 -10.89 2.65 5.06
C GLU A 114 -10.99 1.20 4.56
N LEU A 115 -9.92 0.68 3.96
CA LEU A 115 -9.86 -0.68 3.44
C LEU A 115 -9.53 -1.71 4.52
N LEU A 116 -8.75 -1.34 5.54
CA LEU A 116 -8.34 -2.24 6.62
C LEU A 116 -9.53 -2.67 7.49
N ILE A 117 -9.62 -3.97 7.77
CA ILE A 117 -10.59 -4.53 8.72
C ILE A 117 -10.17 -4.13 10.14
N LYS A 118 -11.10 -3.50 10.88
CA LYS A 118 -10.91 -3.15 12.30
C LYS A 118 -11.48 -4.24 13.21
N GLY A 119 -10.93 -4.36 14.42
CA GLY A 119 -11.36 -5.34 15.41
C GLY A 119 -10.74 -6.72 15.17
N ASP A 120 -11.50 -7.79 15.45
CA ASP A 120 -11.00 -9.16 15.29
C ASP A 120 -10.87 -9.53 13.81
N TYR A 121 -9.63 -9.66 13.34
CA TYR A 121 -9.28 -10.16 12.02
C TYR A 121 -8.06 -11.08 12.10
N TYR A 122 -7.86 -11.88 11.07
CA TYR A 122 -6.62 -12.61 10.82
C TYR A 122 -6.13 -12.36 9.40
N ILE A 123 -4.84 -12.56 9.17
CA ILE A 123 -4.26 -12.53 7.83
C ILE A 123 -4.24 -13.96 7.30
N ASP A 124 -4.89 -14.18 6.17
CA ASP A 124 -4.86 -15.45 5.47
C ASP A 124 -3.42 -15.74 5.01
N LYS A 125 -2.84 -16.84 5.47
CA LYS A 125 -1.44 -17.17 5.18
C LYS A 125 -1.19 -17.50 3.71
N SER A 126 -2.23 -17.88 2.96
CA SER A 126 -2.11 -18.23 1.55
C SER A 126 -2.31 -17.02 0.64
N SER A 127 -3.28 -16.15 0.94
CA SER A 127 -3.59 -14.99 0.10
C SER A 127 -3.00 -13.67 0.59
N GLY A 128 -2.55 -13.60 1.85
CA GLY A 128 -2.13 -12.35 2.50
C GLY A 128 -3.29 -11.39 2.81
N GLU A 129 -4.53 -11.80 2.57
CA GLU A 129 -5.71 -10.95 2.75
C GLU A 129 -6.14 -10.90 4.22
N MET A 130 -6.59 -9.74 4.68
CA MET A 130 -7.28 -9.62 5.97
C MET A 130 -8.67 -10.25 5.86
N ARG A 131 -9.01 -11.14 6.79
CA ARG A 131 -10.33 -11.75 6.93
C ARG A 131 -10.85 -11.51 8.33
N LYS A 132 -12.15 -11.22 8.49
CA LYS A 132 -12.77 -11.11 9.82
C LYS A 132 -12.58 -12.41 10.60
N GLY A 133 -12.32 -12.29 11.90
CA GLY A 133 -12.34 -13.43 12.80
C GLY A 133 -13.70 -14.13 12.76
N LYS A 134 -13.71 -15.45 12.90
CA LYS A 134 -14.96 -16.16 13.15
C LYS A 134 -15.41 -15.77 14.57
N MET A 135 -16.62 -15.23 14.69
CA MET A 135 -17.29 -15.10 15.99
C MET A 135 -17.46 -16.49 16.63
#